data_AF-A0A1X7UEF9-F1
#
_entry.id   AF-A0A1X7UEF9-F1
#
_cell.length_a   1.000
_cell.length_b   1.000
_cell.length_c   1.000
_cell.angle_alpha   90.00
_cell.angle_beta   90.00
_cell.angle_gamma   90.00
#
_symmetry.space_group_name_H-M   'P 1'
#
loop_
_entity.id
_entity.type
_entity.pdbx_description
1 polymer ?
#
loop_
_entity_poly.entity_id
_entity_poly.type
_entity_poly.pdbx_seq_one_letter_code
_entity_poly.pdbx_strand_id
1 'polypeptide(L)'
;MESIPRVKLPELTLRSFDRNYANWLTIWDTYKASIHDNTDISDVVKFTYLLSLLRGSAREAVAGLSLTSANYKEAVDILCKRFGDQTQIKARHMDALMSLEPVMSIQNLPSLRRRYDKVETHIRGLKSLGVSQELYGVLYPR
;
A
#
# COMPACT_ATOMS: atom_id res chain seq x y z
N MET A 1 13.40 35.54 -11.78
CA MET A 1 12.87 34.16 -11.75
C MET A 1 12.93 33.71 -10.30
N GLU A 2 11.83 33.83 -9.57
CA GLU A 2 11.75 33.36 -8.18
C GLU A 2 11.67 31.84 -8.16
N SER A 3 12.70 31.22 -7.58
CA SER A 3 12.73 29.78 -7.32
C SER A 3 11.65 29.46 -6.29
N ILE A 4 10.67 28.64 -6.69
CA ILE A 4 9.65 28.10 -5.78
C ILE A 4 10.38 27.45 -4.60
N PRO A 5 10.16 27.89 -3.34
CA PRO A 5 10.82 27.29 -2.20
C PRO A 5 10.42 25.81 -2.15
N ARG A 6 11.40 24.93 -2.38
CA ARG A 6 11.26 23.49 -2.14
C ARG A 6 10.94 23.33 -0.66
N VAL A 7 9.66 23.16 -0.35
CA VAL A 7 9.17 22.85 1.00
C VAL A 7 9.96 21.64 1.47
N LYS A 8 10.89 21.84 2.42
CA LYS A 8 11.60 20.75 3.09
C LYS A 8 10.60 20.10 4.04
N LEU A 9 9.83 19.16 3.49
CA LEU A 9 9.00 18.27 4.28
C LEU A 9 9.92 17.49 5.25
N PRO A 10 9.50 17.28 6.51
CA PRO A 10 10.27 16.47 7.45
C PRO A 10 10.56 15.12 6.81
N GLU A 11 11.79 14.62 7.01
CA GLU A 11 12.27 13.39 6.41
C GLU A 11 11.27 12.26 6.71
N LEU A 12 10.52 11.86 5.68
CA LEU A 12 9.50 10.83 5.78
C LEU A 12 10.21 9.53 6.12
N THR A 13 10.18 9.14 7.39
CA THR A 13 10.58 7.80 7.82
C THR A 13 9.56 6.82 7.25
N LEU A 14 9.81 6.38 6.02
CA LEU A 14 9.03 5.34 5.37
C LEU A 14 9.12 4.09 6.25
N ARG A 15 7.99 3.75 6.90
CA ARG A 15 7.89 2.55 7.73
C ARG A 15 8.16 1.33 6.86
N SER A 16 8.91 0.38 7.41
CA SER A 16 9.27 -0.84 6.70
C SER A 16 8.04 -1.62 6.21
N PHE A 17 8.05 -2.08 4.97
CA PHE A 17 6.98 -2.84 4.36
C PHE A 17 7.16 -4.35 4.58
N ASP A 18 6.31 -4.92 5.43
CA ASP A 18 6.16 -6.36 5.65
C ASP A 18 4.74 -6.81 5.27
N ARG A 19 4.46 -6.92 3.97
CA ARG A 19 3.30 -7.68 3.46
C ARG A 19 1.90 -7.09 3.73
N ASN A 20 1.77 -5.92 4.38
CA ASN A 20 0.46 -5.28 4.53
C ASN A 20 0.05 -4.57 3.23
N TYR A 21 -0.64 -5.30 2.34
CA TYR A 21 -1.18 -4.80 1.06
C TYR A 21 -1.95 -3.47 1.19
N ALA A 22 -2.62 -3.23 2.33
CA ALA A 22 -3.31 -1.97 2.57
C ALA A 22 -2.35 -0.76 2.64
N ASN A 23 -1.11 -0.99 3.06
CA ASN A 23 -0.07 0.04 3.16
C ASN A 23 0.84 0.08 1.92
N TRP A 24 0.78 -0.92 1.03
CA TRP A 24 1.64 -0.94 -0.16
C TRP A 24 1.42 0.29 -1.03
N LEU A 25 0.16 0.63 -1.32
CA LEU A 25 -0.20 1.81 -2.13
C LEU A 25 0.38 3.08 -1.52
N THR A 26 0.15 3.31 -0.23
CA THR A 26 0.66 4.51 0.47
C THR A 26 2.18 4.58 0.45
N ILE A 27 2.88 3.45 0.69
CA ILE A 27 4.34 3.41 0.69
C ILE A 27 4.88 3.62 -0.73
N TRP A 28 4.27 2.96 -1.71
CA TRP A 28 4.66 3.08 -3.11
C TRP A 28 4.43 4.50 -3.64
N ASP A 29 3.28 5.12 -3.38
CA ASP A 29 2.99 6.49 -3.80
C ASP A 29 3.96 7.49 -3.16
N THR A 30 4.28 7.31 -1.88
CA THR A 30 5.24 8.17 -1.17
C THR A 30 6.66 7.99 -1.71
N TYR A 31 7.11 6.74 -1.88
CA TYR A 31 8.40 6.42 -2.47
C TYR A 31 8.48 6.93 -3.92
N LYS A 32 7.38 6.81 -4.66
CA LYS A 32 7.31 7.23 -6.06
C LYS A 32 7.51 8.73 -6.20
N ALA A 33 6.72 9.51 -5.46
CA ALA A 33 6.79 10.97 -5.46
C ALA A 33 8.13 11.52 -4.94
N SER A 34 8.76 10.83 -3.99
CA SER A 34 9.97 11.33 -3.31
C SER A 34 11.27 10.87 -3.97
N ILE A 35 11.31 9.63 -4.49
CA ILE A 35 12.53 8.92 -4.91
C ILE A 35 12.43 8.43 -6.35
N HIS A 36 11.36 7.70 -6.73
CA HIS A 36 11.26 7.09 -8.06
C HIS A 36 11.24 8.14 -9.18
N ASP A 37 10.37 9.14 -9.06
CA ASP A 37 10.15 10.19 -10.06
C ASP A 37 11.24 11.28 -10.00
N ASN A 38 12.13 11.22 -9.01
CA ASN A 38 13.25 12.15 -8.88
C ASN A 38 14.36 11.79 -9.86
N THR A 39 14.59 12.65 -10.86
CA THR A 39 15.63 12.47 -11.90
C THR A 39 17.05 12.75 -11.40
N ASP A 40 17.20 13.43 -10.26
CA ASP A 40 18.51 13.78 -9.70
C ASP A 40 19.17 12.58 -8.98
N ILE A 41 18.44 11.48 -8.76
CA ILE A 41 18.91 10.28 -8.06
C ILE A 41 19.14 9.15 -9.06
N SER A 42 20.27 8.45 -8.97
CA SER A 42 20.56 7.30 -9.84
C SER A 42 19.74 6.06 -9.48
N ASP A 43 19.41 5.24 -10.48
CA ASP A 43 18.62 4.01 -10.28
C ASP A 43 19.24 3.05 -9.25
N VAL A 44 20.57 2.98 -9.17
CA VAL A 44 21.29 2.16 -8.18
C VAL A 44 21.06 2.67 -6.75
N VAL A 45 21.06 3.99 -6.55
CA VAL A 45 20.78 4.60 -5.24
C VAL A 45 19.29 4.43 -4.88
N LYS A 46 18.38 4.64 -5.85
CA LYS A 46 16.95 4.35 -5.68
C LYS A 46 16.72 2.90 -5.25
N PHE A 47 17.43 1.96 -5.88
CA PHE A 47 17.29 0.54 -5.58
C PHE A 47 17.82 0.21 -4.19
N THR A 48 18.97 0.76 -3.80
CA THR A 48 19.53 0.59 -2.45
C THR A 48 18.53 1.05 -1.39
N TYR A 49 17.94 2.23 -1.61
CA TYR A 49 16.94 2.77 -0.70
C TYR A 49 15.67 1.92 -0.69
N LEU A 50 15.18 1.47 -1.84
CA LEU A 50 14.03 0.57 -1.94
C LEU A 50 14.26 -0.70 -1.12
N LEU A 51 15.39 -1.38 -1.28
CA LEU A 51 15.73 -2.57 -0.51
C LEU A 51 15.75 -2.33 1.00
N SER A 52 16.14 -1.13 1.45
CA SER A 52 16.15 -0.77 2.87
C SER A 52 14.74 -0.70 3.47
N LEU A 53 13.73 -0.37 2.66
CA LEU A 53 12.32 -0.28 3.06
C LEU A 53 11.61 -1.63 3.06
N LEU A 54 12.08 -2.59 2.26
CA LEU A 54 11.47 -3.90 2.16
C LEU A 54 11.84 -4.79 3.36
N ARG A 55 10.85 -5.53 3.87
CA ARG A 55 11.02 -6.58 4.88
C ARG A 55 10.24 -7.83 4.49
N GLY A 56 10.57 -8.93 5.17
CA GLY A 56 9.92 -10.23 5.00
C GLY A 56 9.71 -10.60 3.53
N SER A 57 8.46 -10.91 3.19
CA SER A 57 8.08 -11.40 1.87
C SER A 57 8.34 -10.44 0.71
N ALA A 58 8.32 -9.14 0.96
CA ALA A 58 8.61 -8.15 -0.08
C ALA A 58 10.11 -8.09 -0.37
N ARG A 59 10.95 -8.24 0.66
CA ARG A 59 12.40 -8.36 0.50
C ARG A 59 12.80 -9.66 -0.19
N GLU A 60 12.13 -10.76 0.16
CA GLU A 60 12.30 -12.08 -0.48
C GLU A 60 11.95 -12.05 -1.97
N ALA A 61 10.89 -11.32 -2.36
CA ALA A 61 10.44 -11.22 -3.76
C ALA A 61 11.53 -10.69 -4.71
N VAL A 62 12.49 -9.92 -4.18
CA VAL A 62 13.57 -9.29 -4.95
C VAL A 62 14.97 -9.75 -4.49
N ALA A 63 15.06 -10.78 -3.64
CA ALA A 63 16.31 -11.21 -3.01
C ALA A 63 17.37 -11.74 -4.01
N GLY A 64 16.96 -12.17 -5.21
CA GLY A 64 17.86 -12.65 -6.26
C GLY A 64 18.42 -11.57 -7.19
N LEU A 65 17.98 -10.31 -7.05
CA LEU A 65 18.38 -9.23 -7.94
C LEU A 65 19.65 -8.54 -7.44
N SER A 66 20.69 -8.52 -8.27
CA SER A 66 21.90 -7.73 -8.00
C SER A 66 21.62 -6.23 -8.10
N LEU A 67 22.37 -5.41 -7.36
CA LEU A 67 22.18 -3.96 -7.29
C LEU A 67 22.62 -3.25 -8.59
N THR A 68 21.79 -3.31 -9.63
CA THR A 68 22.03 -2.69 -10.95
C THR A 68 20.82 -1.87 -11.40
N SER A 69 21.03 -0.90 -12.30
CA SER A 69 19.93 -0.08 -12.83
C SER A 69 18.89 -0.89 -13.62
N ALA A 70 19.31 -1.95 -14.31
CA ALA A 70 18.39 -2.85 -15.01
C ALA A 70 17.50 -3.60 -14.01
N ASN A 71 18.12 -4.16 -12.96
CA ASN A 71 17.41 -4.92 -11.94
C ASN A 71 16.55 -4.03 -11.04
N TYR A 72 16.83 -2.73 -10.93
CA TYR A 72 15.95 -1.79 -10.24
C TYR A 72 14.56 -1.76 -10.88
N LYS A 73 14.51 -1.63 -12.22
CA LYS A 73 13.25 -1.59 -12.98
C LYS A 73 12.49 -2.90 -12.82
N GLU A 74 13.21 -4.03 -12.87
CA GLU A 74 12.63 -5.35 -12.64
C GLU A 74 12.10 -5.52 -11.21
N ALA A 75 12.84 -5.04 -10.20
CA ALA A 75 12.40 -5.08 -8.81
C ALA A 75 11.10 -4.30 -8.60
N VAL A 76 11.00 -3.10 -9.20
CA VAL A 76 9.79 -2.28 -9.14
C VAL A 76 8.61 -3.01 -9.78
N ASP A 77 8.79 -3.59 -10.97
CA ASP A 77 7.72 -4.33 -11.66
C ASP A 77 7.24 -5.53 -10.84
N ILE A 78 8.15 -6.35 -10.30
CA ILE A 78 7.82 -7.49 -9.43
C ILE A 78 6.98 -7.03 -8.24
N LEU A 79 7.38 -5.94 -7.58
CA LEU A 79 6.68 -5.43 -6.40
C LEU A 79 5.31 -4.84 -6.75
N CYS A 80 5.22 -4.04 -7.82
CA CYS A 80 3.94 -3.49 -8.29
C CYS A 80 2.98 -4.59 -8.74
N LYS A 81 3.46 -5.61 -9.45
CA LYS A 81 2.65 -6.74 -9.89
C LYS A 81 2.16 -7.59 -8.71
N ARG A 82 3.02 -7.84 -7.72
CA ARG A 82 2.71 -8.73 -6.59
C ARG A 82 1.88 -8.05 -5.50
N PHE A 83 2.10 -6.76 -5.24
CA PHE A 83 1.49 -6.04 -4.12
C PHE A 83 0.57 -4.89 -4.56
N GLY A 84 0.70 -4.41 -5.79
CA GLY A 84 -0.08 -3.30 -6.34
C GLY A 84 -1.31 -3.71 -7.16
N ASP A 85 -1.63 -5.01 -7.24
CA ASP A 85 -2.86 -5.46 -7.91
C ASP A 85 -4.09 -4.94 -7.17
N GLN A 86 -4.69 -3.88 -7.71
CA GLN A 86 -5.89 -3.25 -7.17
C GLN A 86 -7.06 -4.23 -7.07
N THR A 87 -7.14 -5.25 -7.92
CA THR A 87 -8.18 -6.29 -7.86
C THR A 87 -8.04 -7.10 -6.58
N GLN A 88 -6.81 -7.55 -6.28
CA GLN A 88 -6.54 -8.30 -5.06
C GLN A 88 -6.73 -7.43 -3.80
N ILE A 89 -6.38 -6.14 -3.87
CA ILE A 89 -6.60 -5.20 -2.76
C ILE A 89 -8.10 -5.02 -2.51
N LYS A 90 -8.90 -4.84 -3.57
CA LYS A 90 -10.38 -4.78 -3.48
C LYS A 90 -10.96 -6.07 -2.88
N ALA A 91 -10.53 -7.23 -3.37
CA ALA A 91 -10.98 -8.52 -2.85
C ALA A 91 -10.69 -8.66 -1.34
N ARG A 92 -9.48 -8.29 -0.89
CA ARG A 92 -9.13 -8.32 0.55
C ARG A 92 -9.99 -7.40 1.40
N HIS A 93 -10.34 -6.21 0.92
CA HIS A 93 -11.27 -5.33 1.63
C HIS A 93 -12.65 -5.97 1.77
N MET A 94 -13.14 -6.65 0.72
CA MET A 94 -14.40 -7.38 0.75
C MET A 94 -14.35 -8.58 1.70
N ASP A 95 -13.31 -9.41 1.61
CA ASP A 95 -13.11 -10.57 2.49
C ASP A 95 -13.08 -10.14 3.95
N ALA A 96 -12.35 -9.08 4.27
CA ALA A 96 -12.25 -8.54 5.62
C ALA A 96 -13.59 -8.04 6.16
N LEU A 97 -14.43 -7.41 5.32
CA LEU A 97 -15.79 -7.00 5.66
C LEU A 97 -16.70 -8.21 5.94
N MET A 98 -16.60 -9.25 5.11
CA MET A 98 -17.40 -10.48 5.23
C MET A 98 -16.98 -11.34 6.43
N SER A 99 -15.71 -11.28 6.82
CA SER A 99 -15.17 -11.99 7.99
C SER A 99 -15.30 -11.23 9.31
N LEU A 100 -16.00 -10.08 9.34
CA LEU A 100 -16.16 -9.32 10.58
C LEU A 100 -17.07 -10.05 11.58
N GLU A 101 -16.48 -10.47 12.69
CA GLU A 101 -17.21 -11.13 13.76
C GLU A 101 -18.37 -10.27 14.31
N PRO A 102 -19.53 -10.89 14.58
CA PRO A 102 -20.65 -10.20 15.20
C PRO A 102 -20.32 -9.79 16.64
N VAL A 103 -20.78 -8.60 17.02
CA VAL A 103 -20.73 -8.17 18.43
C VAL A 103 -21.93 -8.79 19.14
N MET A 104 -21.66 -9.74 20.04
CA MET A 104 -22.68 -10.57 20.68
C MET A 104 -23.46 -9.87 21.80
N SER A 105 -23.02 -8.66 22.22
CA SER A 105 -23.71 -7.88 23.25
C SER A 105 -23.70 -6.39 22.91
N ILE A 106 -24.89 -5.79 22.88
CA ILE A 106 -25.07 -4.35 22.61
C ILE A 106 -24.53 -3.48 23.75
N GLN A 107 -24.36 -4.05 24.95
CA GLN A 107 -23.77 -3.37 26.10
C GLN A 107 -22.25 -3.24 25.98
N ASN A 108 -21.63 -3.99 25.06
CA ASN A 108 -20.20 -3.87 24.77
C ASN A 108 -19.96 -2.77 23.73
N LEU A 109 -20.24 -1.53 24.13
CA LEU A 109 -20.03 -0.32 23.33
C LEU A 109 -18.60 -0.20 22.76
N PRO A 110 -17.52 -0.53 23.50
CA PRO A 110 -16.17 -0.50 22.94
C PRO A 110 -15.99 -1.44 21.74
N SER A 111 -16.54 -2.65 21.81
CA SER A 111 -16.46 -3.62 20.71
C SER A 111 -17.31 -3.21 19.51
N LEU A 112 -18.47 -2.60 19.76
CA LEU A 112 -19.32 -2.04 18.70
C LEU A 112 -18.61 -0.91 17.95
N ARG A 113 -18.01 0.03 18.69
CA ARG A 113 -17.24 1.13 18.10
C ARG A 113 -16.05 0.63 17.28
N ARG A 114 -15.29 -0.33 17.82
CA ARG A 114 -14.17 -0.96 17.10
C ARG A 114 -14.63 -1.65 15.81
N ARG A 115 -15.79 -2.30 15.82
CA ARG A 115 -16.36 -2.93 14.62
C ARG A 115 -16.79 -1.87 13.59
N TYR A 116 -17.46 -0.81 14.03
CA TYR A 116 -17.82 0.32 13.17
C TYR A 116 -16.58 0.94 12.51
N ASP A 117 -15.54 1.21 13.30
CA ASP A 117 -14.29 1.79 12.78
C ASP A 117 -13.65 0.88 11.72
N LYS A 118 -13.64 -0.45 11.96
CA LYS A 118 -13.16 -1.43 10.98
C LYS A 118 -13.96 -1.42 9.68
N VAL A 119 -15.30 -1.39 9.77
CA VAL A 119 -16.18 -1.31 8.60
C VAL A 119 -15.86 -0.05 7.80
N GLU A 120 -15.80 1.11 8.46
CA GLU A 120 -15.48 2.37 7.79
C GLU A 120 -14.08 2.37 7.16
N THR A 121 -13.08 1.78 7.81
CA THR A 121 -11.74 1.65 7.22
C THR A 121 -11.79 0.90 5.88
N HIS A 122 -12.48 -0.24 5.82
CA HIS A 122 -12.55 -1.01 4.58
C HIS A 122 -13.42 -0.33 3.50
N ILE A 123 -14.54 0.30 3.88
CA ILE A 123 -15.38 1.08 2.95
C ILE A 123 -14.59 2.26 2.35
N ARG A 124 -13.85 3.01 3.18
CA ARG A 124 -13.01 4.12 2.69
C ARG A 124 -11.91 3.63 1.75
N GLY A 125 -11.28 2.49 2.04
CA GLY A 125 -10.28 1.87 1.17
C GLY A 125 -10.85 1.44 -0.19
N LEU A 126 -12.04 0.84 -0.20
CA LEU A 126 -12.75 0.52 -1.45
C LEU A 126 -13.09 1.78 -2.26
N LYS A 127 -13.56 2.84 -1.57
CA LYS A 127 -13.86 4.12 -2.22
C LYS A 127 -12.63 4.77 -2.85
N SER A 128 -11.47 4.75 -2.17
CA SER A 128 -10.23 5.27 -2.74
C SER A 128 -9.73 4.47 -3.95
N LEU A 129 -10.14 3.20 -4.08
CA LEU A 129 -9.86 2.35 -5.25
C LEU A 129 -10.92 2.47 -6.36
N GLY A 130 -11.81 3.46 -6.27
CA GLY A 130 -12.86 3.74 -7.26
C GLY A 130 -14.06 2.80 -7.21
N VAL A 131 -14.23 2.01 -6.13
CA VAL A 131 -15.40 1.14 -5.96
C VAL A 131 -16.50 1.91 -5.26
N SER A 132 -17.59 2.19 -5.97
CA SER A 132 -18.82 2.75 -5.38
C SER A 132 -19.59 1.66 -4.63
N GLN A 133 -20.44 2.08 -3.68
CA GLN A 133 -21.29 1.16 -2.91
C GLN A 133 -22.23 0.31 -3.79
N GLU A 134 -22.60 0.85 -4.95
CA GLU A 134 -23.44 0.20 -5.96
C GLU A 134 -22.74 -0.98 -6.65
N LEU A 135 -21.40 -1.00 -6.67
CA LEU A 135 -20.59 -2.03 -7.33
C LEU A 135 -20.19 -3.16 -6.37
N TYR A 136 -20.54 -3.09 -5.09
CA TYR A 136 -20.19 -4.13 -4.12
C TYR A 136 -20.81 -5.49 -4.47
N GLY A 137 -22.01 -5.50 -5.06
CA GLY A 137 -22.66 -6.72 -5.53
C GLY A 137 -21.97 -7.37 -6.74
N VAL A 138 -21.22 -6.60 -7.53
CA VAL A 138 -20.49 -7.10 -8.72
C VAL A 138 -19.13 -7.70 -8.35
N LEU A 139 -18.54 -7.26 -7.23
CA LEU A 139 -17.30 -7.81 -6.69
C LEU A 139 -17.48 -9.19 -6.04
N TYR A 140 -18.71 -9.70 -5.98
CA TYR A 140 -19.04 -11.01 -5.45
C TYR A 140 -19.79 -11.83 -6.51
N PRO A 141 -19.14 -12.83 -7.15
CA PRO A 141 -19.87 -13.81 -7.94
C PRO A 141 -20.74 -14.63 -6.99
N ARG A 142 -22.03 -14.77 -7.32
CA ARG A 142 -22.94 -15.69 -6.62
C ARG A 142 -22.50 -17.14 -6.77
#